data_AF-A0A5H2YUE0-F1
#
_entry.id   AF-A0A5H2YUE0-F1
#
_cell.length_a   1.000
_cell.length_b   1.000
_cell.length_c   1.000
_cell.angle_alpha   90.00
_cell.angle_beta   90.00
_cell.angle_gamma   90.00
#
_symmetry.space_group_name_H-M   'P 1'
#
loop_
_entity.id
_entity.type
_entity.pdbx_description
1 polymer ?
#
loop_
_entity_poly.entity_id
_entity_poly.type
_entity_poly.pdbx_seq_one_letter_code
_entity_poly.pdbx_strand_id
1 'polypeptide(L)'
;MKNIAIFVDVQNIYYTCKQSLGFNFDYNTFWAQAKQLGNIKHAYAYATYRGDNKQTQFQNILRAIGFEVKLKPFIQRSDGSKKGDWDVGITIDMLEAAKEVDEVVLLSGDGDFAILLAHLRNSYNVSSRVYGAEKLTAQLLKDSCDVFKPIDDQLLLK
;
A
#
# COMPACT_ATOMS: atom_id res chain seq x y z
N MET A 1 -14.48 -2.20 17.85
CA MET A 1 -13.94 -1.65 16.60
C MET A 1 -13.41 -2.81 15.78
N LYS A 2 -13.57 -2.79 14.46
CA LYS A 2 -12.97 -3.82 13.58
C LYS A 2 -11.44 -3.77 13.66
N ASN A 3 -10.78 -4.91 13.55
CA ASN A 3 -9.34 -5.02 13.41
C ASN A 3 -8.96 -4.84 11.94
N ILE A 4 -7.94 -4.02 11.67
CA ILE A 4 -7.49 -3.75 10.31
C ILE A 4 -5.98 -3.97 10.16
N ALA A 5 -5.55 -4.33 8.95
CA ALA A 5 -4.15 -4.37 8.56
C ALA A 5 -3.91 -3.47 7.34
N ILE A 6 -2.85 -2.67 7.37
CA ILE A 6 -2.52 -1.69 6.32
C ILE A 6 -1.27 -2.13 5.56
N PHE A 7 -1.33 -2.10 4.23
CA PHE A 7 -0.24 -2.49 3.33
C PHE A 7 -0.02 -1.39 2.30
N VAL A 8 1.16 -0.77 2.30
CA VAL A 8 1.49 0.33 1.37
C VAL A 8 2.55 -0.12 0.39
N ASP A 9 2.18 -0.23 -0.90
CA ASP A 9 3.16 -0.25 -1.98
C ASP A 9 3.65 1.18 -2.24
N VAL A 10 4.74 1.54 -1.54
CA VAL A 10 5.28 2.91 -1.56
C VAL A 10 5.70 3.32 -2.96
N GLN A 11 6.22 2.39 -3.77
CA GLN A 11 6.65 2.71 -5.13
C GLN A 11 5.46 2.97 -6.03
N ASN A 12 4.45 2.09 -6.01
CA ASN A 12 3.25 2.26 -6.81
C ASN A 12 2.54 3.57 -6.46
N ILE A 13 2.35 3.87 -5.17
CA ILE A 13 1.75 5.13 -4.73
C ILE A 13 2.58 6.34 -5.16
N TYR A 14 3.90 6.30 -5.00
CA TYR A 14 4.77 7.41 -5.42
C TYR A 14 4.61 7.71 -6.92
N TYR A 15 4.75 6.70 -7.78
CA TYR A 15 4.69 6.88 -9.22
C TYR A 15 3.30 7.29 -9.70
N THR A 16 2.26 6.64 -9.20
CA THR A 16 0.89 6.90 -9.65
C THR A 16 0.42 8.29 -9.20
N CYS A 17 0.63 8.69 -7.93
CA CYS A 17 0.31 10.04 -7.47
C CYS A 17 1.10 11.11 -8.24
N LYS A 18 2.41 10.91 -8.44
CA LYS A 18 3.23 11.86 -9.20
C LYS A 18 2.77 12.01 -10.65
N GLN A 19 2.44 10.90 -11.31
CA GLN A 19 2.06 10.89 -12.72
C GLN A 19 0.65 11.43 -12.96
N SER A 20 -0.35 11.02 -12.17
CA SER A 20 -1.74 11.41 -12.43
C SER A 20 -2.20 12.66 -11.68
N LEU A 21 -1.56 13.01 -10.57
CA LEU A 21 -1.99 14.09 -9.67
C LEU A 21 -0.91 15.16 -9.46
N GLY A 22 0.37 14.90 -9.79
CA GLY A 22 1.47 15.87 -9.68
C GLY A 22 2.07 16.04 -8.27
N PHE A 23 1.37 15.58 -7.23
CA PHE A 23 1.76 15.75 -5.83
C PHE A 23 2.25 14.45 -5.17
N ASN A 24 2.89 14.58 -4.02
CA ASN A 24 3.26 13.43 -3.18
C ASN A 24 2.06 13.03 -2.30
N PHE A 25 1.96 11.75 -1.95
CA PHE A 25 0.95 11.26 -1.02
C PHE A 25 1.23 11.73 0.42
N ASP A 26 0.18 12.15 1.14
CA ASP A 26 0.25 12.54 2.55
C ASP A 26 -0.09 11.35 3.48
N TYR A 27 0.98 10.70 3.94
CA TYR A 27 0.88 9.58 4.87
C TYR A 27 0.37 9.94 6.27
N ASN A 28 0.54 11.20 6.72
CA ASN A 28 0.03 11.61 8.03
C ASN A 28 -1.49 11.74 7.99
N THR A 29 -2.00 12.40 6.95
CA THR A 29 -3.45 12.54 6.76
C THR A 29 -4.10 11.19 6.52
N PHE A 30 -3.50 10.33 5.70
CA PHE A 30 -3.95 8.95 5.55
C PHE A 30 -3.99 8.20 6.89
N TRP A 31 -2.94 8.28 7.71
CA TRP A 31 -2.88 7.60 8.99
C TRP A 31 -3.96 8.08 9.97
N ALA A 32 -4.25 9.38 9.98
CA ALA A 32 -5.35 9.95 10.76
C ALA A 32 -6.71 9.37 10.32
N GLN A 33 -6.95 9.26 9.01
CA GLN A 33 -8.17 8.64 8.48
C GLN A 33 -8.24 7.13 8.80
N ALA A 34 -7.12 6.41 8.64
CA ALA A 34 -7.06 4.97 8.88
C ALA A 34 -7.37 4.60 10.33
N LYS A 35 -6.94 5.42 11.30
CA LYS A 35 -7.28 5.23 12.73
C LYS A 35 -8.78 5.34 13.02
N GLN A 36 -9.56 6.01 12.16
CA GLN A 36 -11.01 6.07 12.29
C GLN A 36 -11.70 4.82 11.72
N LEU A 37 -11.02 4.04 10.88
CA LEU A 37 -11.58 2.82 10.29
C LEU A 37 -11.65 1.68 11.32
N GLY A 38 -10.67 1.57 12.21
CA GLY A 38 -10.61 0.45 13.15
C GLY A 38 -9.32 0.42 13.99
N ASN A 39 -9.15 -0.68 14.71
CA ASN A 39 -7.95 -0.98 15.46
C ASN A 39 -6.87 -1.52 14.51
N ILE A 40 -5.80 -0.75 14.30
CA ILE A 40 -4.70 -1.12 13.41
C ILE A 40 -3.86 -2.19 14.10
N LYS A 41 -3.97 -3.44 13.65
CA LYS A 41 -3.17 -4.58 14.15
C LYS A 41 -1.80 -4.62 13.49
N HIS A 42 -1.78 -4.39 12.18
CA HIS A 42 -0.57 -4.43 11.35
C HIS A 42 -0.54 -3.22 10.43
N ALA A 43 0.63 -2.63 10.22
CA ALA A 43 0.80 -1.51 9.29
C ALA A 43 2.19 -1.58 8.65
N TYR A 44 2.23 -2.02 7.39
CA TYR A 44 3.48 -2.22 6.65
C TYR A 44 3.61 -1.22 5.51
N ALA A 45 4.79 -0.61 5.42
CA ALA A 45 5.17 0.22 4.29
C ALA A 45 6.35 -0.40 3.54
N TYR A 46 6.10 -0.79 2.29
CA TYR A 46 7.02 -1.54 1.46
C TYR A 46 7.80 -0.61 0.55
N ALA A 47 9.06 -0.35 0.88
CA ALA A 47 9.90 0.60 0.17
C ALA A 47 11.17 -0.05 -0.39
N THR A 48 11.78 0.58 -1.38
CA THR A 48 13.13 0.24 -1.81
C THR A 48 14.19 1.03 -1.08
N TYR A 49 15.35 0.42 -0.91
CA TYR A 49 16.53 1.04 -0.34
C TYR A 49 17.58 1.30 -1.43
N ARG A 50 17.86 2.58 -1.73
CA ARG A 50 18.91 3.03 -2.66
C ARG A 50 20.17 3.58 -1.98
N GLY A 51 20.19 3.64 -0.66
CA GLY A 51 21.32 4.17 0.11
C GLY A 51 21.47 5.70 0.08
N ASP A 52 20.47 6.44 -0.42
CA ASP A 52 20.49 7.91 -0.40
C ASP A 52 19.83 8.50 0.88
N ASN A 53 20.30 9.68 1.29
CA ASN A 53 19.87 10.33 2.53
C ASN A 53 18.38 10.74 2.49
N LYS A 54 17.84 11.12 1.33
CA LYS A 54 16.44 11.57 1.19
C LYS A 54 15.48 10.41 1.38
N GLN A 55 15.76 9.26 0.79
CA GLN A 55 14.99 8.03 1.01
C GLN A 55 15.06 7.60 2.47
N THR A 56 16.23 7.64 3.08
CA THR A 56 16.39 7.28 4.50
C THR A 56 15.55 8.18 5.40
N GLN A 57 15.55 9.49 5.14
CA GLN A 57 14.69 10.44 5.87
C GLN A 57 13.21 10.15 5.68
N PHE A 58 12.78 9.87 4.44
CA PHE A 58 11.38 9.52 4.15
C PHE A 58 10.95 8.22 4.85
N GLN A 59 11.80 7.19 4.85
CA GLN A 59 11.56 5.95 5.60
C GLN A 59 11.43 6.21 7.10
N ASN A 60 12.23 7.12 7.66
CA ASN A 60 12.11 7.51 9.07
C ASN A 60 10.80 8.24 9.37
N ILE A 61 10.29 9.05 8.44
CA ILE A 61 8.97 9.67 8.55
C ILE A 61 7.87 8.59 8.61
N LEU A 62 7.91 7.60 7.72
CA LEU A 62 6.95 6.49 7.74
C LEU A 62 6.97 5.73 9.07
N ARG A 63 8.17 5.46 9.62
CA ARG A 63 8.32 4.85 10.95
C ARG A 63 7.72 5.72 12.05
N ALA A 64 7.97 7.03 12.02
CA ALA A 64 7.45 7.97 13.00
C ALA A 64 5.91 8.08 12.96
N ILE A 65 5.29 7.88 11.80
CA ILE A 65 3.83 7.83 11.64
C ILE A 65 3.25 6.60 12.33
N GLY A 66 3.94 5.46 12.26
CA GLY A 66 3.53 4.20 12.87
C GLY A 66 3.64 2.98 11.96
N PHE A 67 4.19 3.12 10.76
CA PHE A 67 4.42 1.99 9.86
C PHE A 67 5.68 1.21 10.26
N GLU A 68 5.59 -0.11 10.20
CA GLU A 68 6.77 -0.96 10.06
C GLU A 68 7.25 -0.90 8.60
N VAL A 69 8.43 -0.30 8.39
CA VAL A 69 9.00 -0.10 7.06
C VAL A 69 9.81 -1.33 6.65
N LYS A 70 9.32 -2.04 5.62
CA LYS A 70 10.00 -3.19 5.02
C LYS A 70 10.81 -2.72 3.81
N LEU A 71 12.12 -3.01 3.84
CA LEU A 71 13.08 -2.53 2.84
C LEU A 71 13.58 -3.66 1.94
N LYS A 72 13.52 -3.44 0.63
CA LYS A 72 14.13 -4.32 -0.37
C LYS A 72 15.32 -3.61 -1.01
N PRO A 73 16.50 -4.27 -1.12
CA PRO A 73 17.65 -3.68 -1.79
C PRO A 73 17.32 -3.32 -3.24
N PHE A 74 17.65 -2.10 -3.67
CA PHE A 74 17.56 -1.73 -5.07
C PHE A 74 18.74 -2.35 -5.83
N ILE A 75 18.47 -3.37 -6.64
CA ILE A 75 19.49 -4.03 -7.47
C ILE A 75 19.19 -3.70 -8.93
N GLN A 76 20.08 -2.92 -9.56
CA GLN A 76 20.07 -2.72 -11.00
C GLN A 76 20.74 -3.93 -11.64
N ARG A 77 19.96 -4.76 -12.35
CA ARG A 77 20.54 -5.85 -13.15
C ARG A 77 21.31 -5.28 -14.33
N SER A 78 22.30 -6.03 -14.78
CA SER A 78 23.08 -5.75 -15.99
C SER A 78 22.23 -5.71 -17.27
N ASP A 79 21.03 -6.29 -17.26
CA ASP A 79 20.09 -6.34 -18.39
C ASP A 79 19.07 -5.17 -18.42
N GLY A 80 19.12 -4.25 -17.45
CA GLY A 80 18.19 -3.12 -17.38
C GLY A 80 16.76 -3.46 -16.94
N SER A 81 16.44 -4.73 -16.67
CA SER A 81 15.12 -5.12 -16.17
C SER A 81 14.90 -4.61 -14.74
N LYS A 82 13.69 -4.12 -14.46
CA LYS A 82 13.25 -3.81 -13.08
C LYS A 82 13.15 -5.12 -12.32
N LYS A 83 13.98 -5.32 -11.29
CA LYS A 83 13.78 -6.40 -10.32
C LYS A 83 13.38 -5.81 -8.97
N GLY A 84 12.32 -6.34 -8.39
CA GLY A 84 12.04 -6.19 -6.96
C GLY A 84 10.86 -5.30 -6.63
N ASP A 85 9.73 -5.46 -7.33
CA ASP A 85 8.43 -5.14 -6.75
C ASP A 85 8.25 -5.87 -5.41
N TRP A 86 7.28 -5.40 -4.64
CA TRP A 86 6.96 -5.96 -3.35
C TRP A 86 5.80 -6.94 -3.40
N ASP A 87 5.28 -7.26 -4.58
CA ASP A 87 4.00 -7.94 -4.77
C ASP A 87 3.92 -9.26 -4.04
N VAL A 88 4.96 -10.10 -4.17
CA VAL A 88 5.03 -11.38 -3.45
C VAL A 88 5.13 -11.17 -1.93
N GLY A 89 5.94 -10.20 -1.48
CA GLY A 89 6.10 -9.94 -0.05
C GLY A 89 4.82 -9.39 0.59
N ILE A 90 4.17 -8.43 -0.08
CA ILE A 90 2.86 -7.89 0.29
C ILE A 90 1.84 -9.02 0.34
N THR A 91 1.81 -9.88 -0.69
CA THR A 91 0.88 -11.01 -0.76
C THR A 91 1.01 -11.95 0.44
N ILE A 92 2.24 -12.33 0.79
CA ILE A 92 2.50 -13.22 1.93
C ILE A 92 2.06 -12.56 3.24
N ASP A 93 2.45 -11.30 3.48
CA ASP A 93 2.09 -10.61 4.72
C ASP A 93 0.58 -10.38 4.84
N MET A 94 -0.12 -10.11 3.72
CA MET A 94 -1.58 -9.99 3.70
C MET A 94 -2.30 -11.30 4.03
N LEU A 95 -1.81 -12.44 3.51
CA LEU A 95 -2.33 -13.77 3.82
C LEU A 95 -2.14 -14.13 5.30
N GLU A 96 -0.99 -13.78 5.87
CA GLU A 96 -0.74 -14.01 7.29
C GLU A 96 -1.61 -13.13 8.18
N ALA A 97 -1.69 -11.82 7.88
CA ALA A 97 -2.52 -10.89 8.63
C ALA A 97 -4.02 -11.20 8.56
N ALA A 98 -4.50 -11.82 7.47
CA ALA A 98 -5.90 -12.18 7.27
C ALA A 98 -6.45 -13.11 8.36
N LYS A 99 -5.58 -13.81 9.10
CA LYS A 99 -5.97 -14.67 10.23
C LYS A 99 -6.37 -13.87 11.48
N GLU A 100 -6.07 -12.57 11.52
CA GLU A 100 -6.15 -11.73 12.72
C GLU A 100 -6.98 -10.45 12.54
N VAL A 101 -7.45 -10.16 11.33
CA VAL A 101 -8.12 -8.89 10.98
C VAL A 101 -9.43 -9.10 10.24
N ASP A 102 -10.30 -8.10 10.31
CA ASP A 102 -11.60 -8.08 9.63
C ASP A 102 -11.54 -7.36 8.26
N GLU A 103 -10.59 -6.44 8.09
CA GLU A 103 -10.38 -5.68 6.85
C GLU A 103 -8.89 -5.49 6.55
N VAL A 104 -8.49 -5.70 5.30
CA VAL A 104 -7.20 -5.25 4.77
C VAL A 104 -7.36 -3.92 4.05
N VAL A 105 -6.42 -3.00 4.29
CA VAL A 105 -6.33 -1.70 3.62
C VAL A 105 -5.07 -1.71 2.76
N LEU A 106 -5.24 -1.77 1.44
CA LEU A 106 -4.15 -1.77 0.46
C LEU A 106 -4.02 -0.39 -0.18
N LEU A 107 -2.82 0.18 -0.15
CA LEU A 107 -2.48 1.35 -0.95
C LEU A 107 -1.65 0.88 -2.15
N SER A 108 -2.32 0.65 -3.27
CA SER A 108 -1.72 0.30 -4.56
C SER A 108 -2.76 0.44 -5.69
N GLY A 109 -2.29 0.71 -6.90
CA GLY A 109 -3.05 0.64 -8.14
C GLY A 109 -2.88 -0.67 -8.93
N ASP A 110 -2.07 -1.61 -8.43
CA ASP A 110 -1.65 -2.80 -9.18
C ASP A 110 -2.76 -3.87 -9.30
N GLY A 111 -3.05 -4.26 -10.54
CA GLY A 111 -4.06 -5.27 -10.86
C GLY A 111 -3.73 -6.67 -10.35
N ASP A 112 -2.45 -6.99 -10.13
CA ASP A 112 -2.03 -8.33 -9.71
C ASP A 112 -2.53 -8.69 -8.30
N PHE A 113 -2.83 -7.70 -7.46
CA PHE A 113 -3.45 -7.92 -6.16
C PHE A 113 -4.94 -8.30 -6.24
N ALA A 114 -5.60 -8.19 -7.39
CA ALA A 114 -7.02 -8.53 -7.52
C ALA A 114 -7.33 -9.97 -7.12
N ILE A 115 -6.48 -10.92 -7.56
CA ILE A 115 -6.61 -12.35 -7.22
C ILE A 115 -6.46 -12.56 -5.70
N LEU A 116 -5.53 -11.83 -5.08
CA LEU A 116 -5.33 -11.86 -3.64
C LEU A 116 -6.57 -11.36 -2.89
N LEU A 117 -7.14 -10.22 -3.28
CA LEU A 117 -8.34 -9.68 -2.61
C LEU A 117 -9.53 -10.65 -2.71
N ALA A 118 -9.73 -11.25 -3.87
CA ALA A 118 -10.75 -12.28 -4.06
C ALA A 118 -10.52 -13.50 -3.16
N HIS A 119 -9.26 -13.95 -3.05
CA HIS A 119 -8.90 -15.07 -2.18
C HIS A 119 -9.12 -14.76 -0.69
N LEU A 120 -8.78 -13.55 -0.24
CA LEU A 120 -9.00 -13.09 1.14
C LEU A 120 -10.48 -13.06 1.49
N ARG A 121 -11.33 -12.53 0.60
CA ARG A 121 -12.78 -12.53 0.79
C ARG A 121 -13.33 -13.94 0.90
N ASN A 122 -12.97 -14.82 -0.04
CA ASN A 122 -13.59 -16.14 -0.16
C ASN A 122 -13.09 -17.16 0.86
N SER A 123 -11.81 -17.09 1.25
CA SER A 123 -11.17 -18.12 2.10
C SER A 123 -11.07 -17.70 3.55
N TYR A 124 -11.01 -16.39 3.83
CA TYR A 124 -10.81 -15.86 5.18
C TYR A 124 -11.97 -14.97 5.66
N ASN A 125 -12.96 -14.68 4.80
CA ASN A 125 -14.04 -13.73 5.09
C ASN A 125 -13.52 -12.34 5.50
N VAL A 126 -12.38 -11.93 4.92
CA VAL A 126 -11.74 -10.63 5.18
C VAL A 126 -12.14 -9.64 4.10
N SER A 127 -12.66 -8.49 4.52
CA SER A 127 -13.02 -7.39 3.62
C SER A 127 -11.79 -6.61 3.16
N SER A 128 -11.90 -5.90 2.04
CA SER A 128 -10.78 -5.19 1.42
C SER A 128 -11.13 -3.75 1.07
N ARG A 129 -10.22 -2.84 1.39
CA ARG A 129 -10.29 -1.43 1.02
C ARG A 129 -9.03 -1.05 0.25
N VAL A 130 -9.20 -0.53 -0.96
CA VAL A 130 -8.09 -0.12 -1.82
C VAL A 130 -8.06 1.38 -1.93
N TYR A 131 -6.91 1.98 -1.64
CA TYR A 131 -6.58 3.35 -1.99
C TYR A 131 -5.66 3.37 -3.19
N GLY A 132 -6.04 4.08 -4.24
CA GLY A 132 -5.25 4.17 -5.46
C GLY A 132 -5.55 5.43 -6.26
N ALA A 133 -4.59 5.88 -7.07
CA ALA A 133 -4.84 6.96 -7.99
C ALA A 133 -5.79 6.48 -9.09
N GLU A 134 -6.99 7.05 -9.17
CA GLU A 134 -8.11 6.46 -9.91
C GLU A 134 -7.79 6.17 -11.39
N LYS A 135 -7.11 7.09 -12.07
CA LYS A 135 -6.76 6.96 -13.49
C LYS A 135 -5.67 5.91 -13.77
N LEU A 136 -4.90 5.53 -12.75
CA LEU A 136 -3.76 4.61 -12.87
C LEU A 136 -3.96 3.35 -12.03
N THR A 137 -5.17 3.13 -11.50
CA THR A 137 -5.55 1.91 -10.79
C THR A 137 -6.24 0.97 -11.77
N ALA A 138 -5.78 -0.28 -11.83
CA ALA A 138 -6.37 -1.31 -12.69
C ALA A 138 -7.86 -1.52 -12.38
N GLN A 139 -8.71 -1.58 -13.41
CA GLN A 139 -10.15 -1.79 -13.23
C GLN A 139 -10.45 -3.10 -12.51
N LEU A 140 -9.72 -4.16 -12.85
CA LEU A 140 -9.87 -5.47 -12.18
C LEU A 140 -9.64 -5.39 -10.67
N LEU A 141 -8.70 -4.55 -10.19
CA LEU A 141 -8.47 -4.35 -8.76
C LEU A 141 -9.67 -3.65 -8.11
N LYS A 142 -10.20 -2.60 -8.76
CA LYS A 142 -11.37 -1.86 -8.27
C LYS A 142 -12.58 -2.76 -8.13
N ASP A 143 -12.82 -3.59 -9.15
CA ASP A 143 -13.94 -4.53 -9.17
C ASP A 143 -13.77 -5.68 -8.16
N SER A 144 -12.53 -6.00 -7.81
CA SER A 144 -12.22 -7.08 -6.87
C SER A 144 -12.22 -6.64 -5.41
N CYS A 145 -12.09 -5.35 -5.11
CA CYS A 145 -12.11 -4.84 -3.73
C CYS A 145 -13.54 -4.56 -3.23
N ASP A 146 -13.74 -4.53 -1.90
CA ASP A 146 -15.07 -4.21 -1.33
C ASP A 146 -15.30 -2.70 -1.29
N VAL A 147 -14.24 -1.93 -1.08
CA VAL A 147 -14.29 -0.46 -1.11
C VAL A 147 -13.10 0.11 -1.84
N PHE A 148 -13.34 0.75 -2.98
CA PHE A 148 -12.34 1.60 -3.63
C PHE A 148 -12.41 3.03 -3.09
N LYS A 149 -11.26 3.58 -2.72
CA LYS A 149 -11.07 4.98 -2.29
C LYS A 149 -10.08 5.67 -3.22
N PRO A 150 -10.55 6.52 -4.15
CA PRO A 150 -9.67 7.35 -4.95
C PRO A 150 -8.73 8.17 -4.07
N ILE A 151 -7.45 8.24 -4.43
CA ILE A 151 -6.55 9.22 -3.86
C ILE A 151 -6.91 10.58 -4.48
N ASP A 152 -7.40 11.48 -3.65
CA ASP A 152 -7.83 12.82 -4.01
C ASP A 152 -6.97 13.90 -3.34
N ASP A 153 -7.36 15.15 -3.53
CA ASP A 153 -6.68 16.34 -3.02
C ASP A 153 -6.48 16.36 -1.49
N GLN A 154 -7.28 15.63 -0.72
CA GLN A 154 -7.14 15.59 0.75
C GLN A 154 -5.98 14.71 1.19
N LEU A 155 -5.51 13.82 0.31
CA LEU A 155 -4.44 12.86 0.58
C LEU A 155 -3.12 13.25 -0.11
N LEU A 156 -2.97 14.52 -0.50
CA LEU A 156 -1.80 15.01 -1.24
C LEU A 156 -1.10 16.15 -0.49
N LEU A 157 0.24 16.11 -0.48
CA LEU A 157 1.09 17.19 0.01
C LEU A 157 1.18 18.29 -1.06
N LYS A 158 0.47 19.38 -0.85
CA LYS A 158 0.46 20.59 -1.69
C LYS A 158 1.39 21.67 -1.15
#